data_AF-S4RGW9-F1
#
_entry.id   AF-S4RGW9-F1
#
_cell.length_a   1.000
_cell.length_b   1.000
_cell.length_c   1.000
_cell.angle_alpha   90.00
_cell.angle_beta   90.00
_cell.angle_gamma   90.00
#
_symmetry.space_group_name_H-M   'P 1'
#
loop_
_entity.id
_entity.type
_entity.pdbx_description
1 polymer ?
#
loop_
_entity_poly.entity_id
_entity_poly.type
_entity_poly.pdbx_seq_one_letter_code
_entity_poly.pdbx_strand_id
1 'polypeptide(L)'
;NLYWFGLHDQVTEGVYEWSDGSPYLPELQKWRPGQPDDWPDAQGGSGEDCGDIAAGDGGFWNDASCLLSQKFICESGEGGG
;
A
#
# COMPACT_ATOMS: atom_id res chain seq x y z
N ASN A 1 5.92 -8.67 -10.73
CA ASN A 1 4.69 -9.01 -9.99
C ASN A 1 4.46 -7.95 -8.94
N LEU A 2 3.26 -7.41 -8.90
CA LEU A 2 2.77 -6.46 -7.90
C LEU A 2 1.78 -7.19 -7.00
N TYR A 3 1.78 -6.86 -5.71
CA TYR A 3 0.89 -7.48 -4.72
C TYR A 3 0.36 -6.42 -3.77
N TRP A 4 -0.95 -6.36 -3.61
CA TRP A 4 -1.56 -5.59 -2.54
C TRP A 4 -1.07 -6.09 -1.17
N PHE A 5 -0.82 -5.14 -0.27
CA PHE A 5 -0.57 -5.35 1.14
C PHE A 5 -1.41 -4.36 1.95
N GLY A 6 -1.34 -4.40 3.28
CA GLY A 6 -2.31 -3.70 4.13
C GLY A 6 -2.17 -2.17 4.20
N LEU A 7 -1.22 -1.55 3.49
CA LEU A 7 -0.97 -0.11 3.58
C LEU A 7 -1.96 0.69 2.72
N HIS A 8 -2.52 1.77 3.25
CA HIS A 8 -3.39 2.69 2.51
C HIS A 8 -3.42 4.08 3.16
N ASP A 9 -3.90 5.08 2.46
CA ASP A 9 -4.16 6.45 2.97
C ASP A 9 -5.54 6.98 2.57
N GLN A 10 -6.45 6.09 2.14
CA GLN A 10 -7.87 6.33 1.81
C GLN A 10 -8.67 7.24 2.78
N VAL A 11 -8.23 7.38 4.03
CA VAL A 11 -8.89 8.23 5.04
C VAL A 11 -8.42 9.68 4.93
N THR A 12 -7.14 9.91 4.71
CA THR A 12 -6.52 11.24 4.64
C THR A 12 -5.26 11.14 3.79
N GLU A 13 -5.30 11.80 2.63
CA GLU A 13 -4.19 11.86 1.67
C GLU A 13 -2.84 12.17 2.34
N GLY A 14 -1.84 11.33 2.07
CA GLY A 14 -0.50 11.42 2.65
C GLY A 14 -0.36 10.94 4.11
N VAL A 15 -1.43 10.40 4.70
CA VAL A 15 -1.42 9.78 6.04
C VAL A 15 -1.66 8.28 5.90
N TYR A 16 -0.55 7.53 5.84
CA TYR A 16 -0.59 6.08 5.68
C TYR A 16 -0.96 5.35 6.97
N GLU A 17 -1.84 4.37 6.80
CA GLU A 17 -2.39 3.49 7.83
C GLU A 17 -2.27 2.03 7.39
N TRP A 18 -2.18 1.13 8.38
CA TRP A 18 -2.26 -0.30 8.14
C TRP A 18 -3.68 -0.80 8.40
N SER A 19 -4.20 -1.65 7.50
CA SER A 19 -5.55 -2.20 7.60
C SER A 19 -5.77 -3.12 8.81
N ASP A 20 -4.71 -3.58 9.46
CA ASP A 20 -4.76 -4.34 10.71
C ASP A 20 -4.81 -3.44 11.98
N GLY A 21 -4.68 -2.12 11.80
CA GLY A 21 -4.65 -1.13 12.89
C GLY A 21 -3.29 -0.99 13.58
N SER A 22 -2.24 -1.66 13.10
CA SER A 22 -0.88 -1.43 13.58
C SER A 22 -0.43 0.02 13.32
N PRO A 23 0.41 0.61 14.18
CA PRO A 23 0.87 1.98 13.97
C PRO A 23 1.79 2.06 12.74
N TYR A 24 1.61 3.08 11.91
CA TYR A 24 2.56 3.40 10.85
C TYR A 24 3.85 3.97 11.43
N LEU A 25 4.97 3.36 11.07
CA LEU A 25 6.31 3.75 11.51
C LEU A 25 7.13 4.18 10.28
N PRO A 26 7.33 5.49 10.04
CA PRO A 26 8.02 6.00 8.85
C PRO A 26 9.44 5.43 8.65
N GLU A 27 10.12 5.02 9.73
CA GLU A 27 11.43 4.39 9.67
C GLU A 27 11.44 3.00 9.02
N LEU A 28 10.28 2.34 8.94
CA LEU A 28 10.11 1.05 8.26
C LEU A 28 9.69 1.21 6.79
N GLN A 29 9.55 2.45 6.32
CA GLN A 29 9.09 2.70 4.96
C GLN A 29 10.04 2.11 3.92
N LYS A 30 9.47 1.60 2.84
CA LYS A 30 10.23 1.02 1.73
C LYS A 30 9.69 1.46 0.38
N TRP A 31 9.31 2.72 0.28
CA TRP A 31 8.88 3.34 -0.97
C TRP A 31 9.94 3.19 -2.08
N ARG A 32 9.46 2.97 -3.31
CA ARG A 32 10.30 3.13 -4.50
C ARG A 32 10.80 4.57 -4.59
N PRO A 33 11.97 4.81 -5.22
CA PRO A 33 12.39 6.18 -5.51
C PRO A 33 11.32 6.91 -6.32
N GLY A 34 10.84 8.03 -5.79
CA GLY A 34 9.78 8.83 -6.40
C GLY A 34 8.38 8.57 -5.84
N GLN A 35 8.19 7.49 -5.06
CA GLN A 35 6.93 7.17 -4.41
C GLN A 35 6.88 7.63 -2.94
N PRO A 36 5.69 7.90 -2.39
CA PRO A 36 4.40 7.92 -3.10
C PRO A 36 4.22 9.17 -3.97
N ASP A 37 3.51 9.06 -5.09
CA ASP A 37 3.36 10.11 -6.10
C ASP A 37 1.91 10.53 -6.38
N ASP A 38 0.93 9.85 -5.77
CA ASP A 38 -0.50 10.09 -5.90
C ASP A 38 -0.91 10.31 -7.36
N TRP A 39 -0.53 9.38 -8.25
CA TRP A 39 -0.77 9.58 -9.67
C TRP A 39 -2.28 9.69 -9.97
N PRO A 40 -2.75 10.69 -10.74
CA PRO A 40 -4.17 10.87 -10.97
C PRO A 40 -4.84 9.61 -11.53
N ASP A 41 -5.84 9.10 -10.81
CA ASP A 41 -6.48 7.85 -11.16
C ASP A 41 -7.30 7.99 -12.46
N ALA A 42 -6.86 7.30 -13.51
CA ALA A 42 -7.56 7.24 -14.78
C ALA A 42 -8.92 6.50 -14.71
N GLN A 43 -9.21 5.77 -13.62
CA GLN A 43 -10.46 5.07 -13.36
C GLN A 43 -11.46 5.91 -12.53
N GLY A 44 -11.11 7.14 -12.16
CA GLY A 44 -12.02 8.09 -11.51
C GLY A 44 -12.07 8.00 -9.98
N GLY A 45 -11.06 7.41 -9.35
CA GLY A 45 -10.81 7.47 -7.90
C GLY A 45 -10.24 8.82 -7.42
N SER A 46 -9.90 8.88 -6.13
CA SER A 46 -9.29 10.03 -5.46
C SER A 46 -7.82 10.25 -5.83
N GLY A 47 -7.19 9.30 -6.51
CA GLY A 47 -5.74 9.23 -6.64
C GLY A 47 -5.27 7.79 -6.41
N GLU A 48 -4.04 7.63 -5.92
CA GLU A 48 -3.44 6.33 -5.63
C GLU A 48 -3.49 6.02 -4.12
N ASP A 49 -4.64 5.62 -3.59
CA ASP A 49 -4.81 5.51 -2.13
C ASP A 49 -4.42 4.14 -1.51
N CYS A 50 -3.91 3.18 -2.30
CA CYS A 50 -3.63 1.80 -1.85
C CYS A 50 -2.18 1.39 -2.14
N GLY A 51 -1.50 0.79 -1.16
CA GLY A 51 -0.13 0.32 -1.34
C GLY A 51 -0.03 -1.06 -2.01
N ASP A 52 0.83 -1.20 -3.02
CA ASP A 52 1.34 -2.48 -3.53
C ASP A 52 2.86 -2.67 -3.33
N ILE A 53 3.29 -3.93 -3.38
CA ILE A 53 4.69 -4.35 -3.30
C ILE A 53 5.13 -4.92 -4.64
N ALA A 54 6.24 -4.39 -5.16
CA ALA A 54 6.91 -4.94 -6.32
C ALA A 54 7.91 -6.04 -5.98
N ALA A 55 7.44 -7.29 -5.95
CA ALA A 55 8.28 -8.44 -5.58
C ALA A 55 9.51 -8.65 -6.49
N GLY A 56 9.43 -8.22 -7.75
CA GLY A 56 10.57 -8.31 -8.70
C GLY A 56 11.60 -7.19 -8.55
N ASP A 57 11.32 -6.21 -7.71
CA ASP A 57 12.09 -4.98 -7.53
C ASP A 57 12.38 -4.79 -6.04
N GLY A 58 13.07 -5.77 -5.45
CA GLY A 58 13.46 -5.74 -4.05
C GLY A 58 12.32 -5.74 -3.03
N GLY A 59 11.04 -5.78 -3.46
CA GLY A 59 9.88 -5.58 -2.59
C GLY A 59 9.72 -4.12 -2.14
N PHE A 60 10.06 -3.15 -2.99
CA PHE A 60 9.73 -1.75 -2.75
C PHE A 60 8.24 -1.48 -2.96
N TRP A 61 7.74 -0.42 -2.32
CA TRP A 61 6.34 -0.04 -2.27
C TRP A 61 5.98 1.00 -3.33
N ASN A 62 4.72 0.97 -3.75
CA ASN A 62 4.09 1.90 -4.65
C ASN A 62 2.68 2.15 -4.12
N ASP A 63 2.25 3.39 -4.06
CA ASP A 63 0.84 3.75 -3.96
C ASP A 63 0.21 3.56 -5.35
N ALA A 64 -0.97 2.96 -5.40
CA ALA A 64 -1.66 2.61 -6.63
C ALA A 64 -3.17 2.81 -6.48
N SER A 65 -3.88 3.03 -7.59
CA SER A 65 -5.35 3.09 -7.56
C SER A 65 -5.93 1.82 -6.94
N CYS A 66 -6.71 1.99 -5.88
CA CYS A 66 -7.41 0.91 -5.19
C CYS A 66 -8.37 0.13 -6.10
N LEU A 67 -8.72 0.67 -7.27
CA LEU A 67 -9.62 0.03 -8.24
C LEU A 67 -8.92 -1.05 -9.08
N LEU A 68 -7.59 -1.16 -9.01
CA LEU A 68 -6.84 -2.17 -9.75
C LEU A 68 -7.04 -3.58 -9.16
N SER A 69 -7.32 -4.54 -10.05
CA SER A 69 -7.37 -5.95 -9.68
C SER A 69 -5.96 -6.54 -9.66
N GLN A 70 -5.45 -6.81 -8.46
CA GLN A 70 -4.11 -7.37 -8.25
C GLN A 70 -4.15 -8.58 -7.30
N LYS A 71 -3.06 -9.36 -7.31
CA LYS A 71 -2.84 -10.38 -6.26
C LYS A 71 -2.58 -9.66 -4.93
N PHE A 72 -2.78 -10.34 -3.81
CA PHE A 72 -2.58 -9.76 -2.49
C PHE A 72 -1.82 -10.70 -1.56
N ILE A 73 -1.22 -10.13 -0.53
CA ILE A 73 -0.58 -10.84 0.58
C ILE A 73 -1.48 -10.67 1.80
N CYS A 74 -1.79 -11.78 2.48
CA CYS A 74 -2.47 -11.75 3.77
C CYS A 74 -1.47 -11.91 4.90
N GLU A 75 -1.76 -11.25 6.01
CA GLU A 75 -1.16 -11.54 7.30
C GLU A 75 -2.17 -12.28 8.18
N SER A 76 -1.68 -13.21 8.98
CA SER A 76 -2.40 -13.75 10.13
C SER A 76 -1.48 -13.71 11.33
N GLY A 77 -1.93 -13.17 12.45
CA GLY A 77 -1.24 -13.39 13.72
C GLY A 77 -1.21 -14.89 14.06
N GLU A 78 -0.17 -15.35 14.76
CA GLU A 78 -0.31 -16.61 15.49
C GLU A 78 -1.48 -16.42 16.47
N GLY A 79 -2.58 -17.13 16.23
CA GLY A 79 -3.74 -17.08 17.11
C GLY A 79 -3.28 -17.38 18.54
N GLY A 80 -3.29 -16.36 19.40
CA GLY A 80 -3.20 -16.57 20.84
C GLY A 80 -4.39 -17.43 21.24
N GLY A 81 -4.11 -18.64 21.73
CA GLY A 81 -5.10 -19.49 22.38
C GLY A 81 -5.65 -18.89 23.66
#